data_AF-A0AAP8HUL8-F1
#
_entry.id   AF-A0AAP8HUL8-F1
#
_cell.length_a   1.000
_cell.length_b   1.000
_cell.length_c   1.000
_cell.angle_alpha   90.00
_cell.angle_beta   90.00
_cell.angle_gamma   90.00
#
_symmetry.space_group_name_H-M   'P 1'
#
loop_
_entity.id
_entity.type
_entity.pdbx_description
1 polymer ?
#
loop_
_entity_poly.entity_id
_entity_poly.type
_entity_poly.pdbx_seq_one_letter_code
_entity_poly.pdbx_strand_id
1 'polypeptide(L)' 'DEEHYRRVRTFKQMLASYQRNRDLISVGAYAAGSDPLLDKAMTLYPQMEAYLQQGIFERSGYDEACQQLQQLIV' A
#
# COMPACT_ATOMS: atom_id res chain seq x y z
N ASP A 1 7.79 -17.61 5.13
CA ASP A 1 8.68 -17.11 4.06
C ASP A 1 9.34 -15.78 4.38
N GLU A 2 10.66 -15.73 4.18
CA GLU A 2 11.46 -14.51 4.33
C GLU A 2 11.09 -13.46 3.27
N GLU A 3 10.74 -13.91 2.07
CA GLU A 3 10.29 -13.05 0.96
C GLU A 3 8.93 -12.41 1.25
N HIS A 4 7.98 -13.19 1.77
CA HIS A 4 6.69 -12.67 2.23
C HIS A 4 6.89 -11.59 3.30
N TYR A 5 7.79 -11.82 4.26
CA TYR A 5 8.11 -10.83 5.29
C TYR A 5 8.71 -9.53 4.73
N ARG A 6 9.59 -9.63 3.73
CA ARG A 6 10.13 -8.44 3.04
C ARG A 6 9.02 -7.65 2.35
N ARG A 7 8.10 -8.34 1.66
CA ARG A 7 6.93 -7.71 1.00
C ARG A 7 6.04 -6.99 2.02
N VAL A 8 5.66 -7.65 3.11
CA VAL A 8 4.87 -7.03 4.19
C VAL A 8 5.57 -5.77 4.74
N ARG A 9 6.90 -5.82 4.90
CA ARG A 9 7.67 -4.66 5.36
C ARG A 9 7.63 -3.50 4.37
N THR A 10 7.79 -3.76 3.08
CA THR A 10 7.69 -2.76 2.01
C THR A 10 6.28 -2.15 1.97
N PHE A 11 5.24 -2.97 2.05
CA PHE A 11 3.84 -2.51 2.11
C PHE A 11 3.63 -1.54 3.28
N LYS A 12 4.07 -1.93 4.49
CA LYS A 12 3.96 -1.09 5.69
C LYS A 12 4.75 0.21 5.54
N GLN A 13 5.94 0.18 4.92
CA GLN A 13 6.73 1.38 4.68
C GLN A 13 6.03 2.36 3.72
N MET A 14 5.46 1.86 2.63
CA MET A 14 4.71 2.67 1.67
C MET A 14 3.46 3.27 2.32
N LEU A 15 2.66 2.45 3.02
CA LEU A 15 1.46 2.90 3.73
C LEU A 15 1.80 3.97 4.79
N ALA A 16 2.85 3.76 5.57
CA ALA A 16 3.30 4.73 6.58
C ALA A 16 3.82 6.03 5.94
N SER A 17 4.53 5.94 4.82
CA SER A 17 4.99 7.12 4.07
C SER A 17 3.80 7.94 3.55
N TYR A 18 2.81 7.26 2.95
CA TYR A 18 1.59 7.89 2.49
C TYR A 18 0.82 8.54 3.64
N GLN A 19 0.58 7.81 4.74
CA GLN A 19 -0.15 8.34 5.91
C GLN A 19 0.53 9.56 6.52
N ARG A 20 1.87 9.55 6.65
CA ARG A 20 2.63 10.70 7.18
C ARG A 20 2.51 11.93 6.30
N ASN A 21 2.52 11.73 4.98
CA ASN A 21 2.43 12.82 4.01
C ASN A 21 0.99 13.13 3.59
N ARG A 22 -0.01 12.42 4.12
CA ARG A 22 -1.43 12.61 3.78
C ARG A 22 -1.91 14.01 4.13
N ASP A 23 -1.47 14.55 5.25
CA ASP A 23 -1.74 15.94 5.64
C ASP A 23 -1.13 16.94 4.64
N LEU A 24 0.13 16.76 4.25
CA LEU A 24 0.80 17.58 3.24
C LEU A 24 0.08 17.54 1.89
N ILE A 25 -0.34 16.34 1.47
CA ILE A 25 -1.11 16.12 0.23
C ILE A 25 -2.49 16.79 0.34
N SER A 26 -3.19 16.60 1.45
CA SER A 26 -4.54 17.13 1.66
C SER A 26 -4.59 18.66 1.73
N VAL A 27 -3.51 19.29 2.19
CA VAL A 27 -3.36 20.76 2.22
C VAL A 27 -2.91 21.29 0.84
N GLY A 28 -2.61 20.41 -0.13
CA GLY A 28 -2.14 20.79 -1.46
C GLY A 28 -0.69 21.27 -1.48
N ALA A 29 0.06 21.02 -0.40
CA ALA A 29 1.46 21.42 -0.26
C ALA A 29 2.44 20.40 -0.85
N TYR A 30 1.94 19.24 -1.33
CA TYR A 30 2.76 18.22 -1.97
C TYR A 30 2.85 18.43 -3.48
N ALA A 31 4.08 18.50 -4.00
CA ALA A 31 4.37 18.54 -5.44
C ALA A 31 4.68 17.13 -5.96
N ALA A 32 3.91 16.67 -6.93
CA ALA A 32 4.16 15.40 -7.63
C ALA A 32 5.57 15.41 -8.25
N GLY A 33 6.33 14.33 -8.03
CA GLY A 33 7.72 14.19 -8.45
C GLY A 33 8.75 14.59 -7.39
N SER A 34 8.34 15.13 -6.24
CA SER A 34 9.27 15.44 -5.15
C SER A 34 9.78 14.21 -4.41
N ASP A 35 8.99 13.12 -4.38
CA ASP A 35 9.41 11.84 -3.80
C ASP A 35 8.78 10.67 -4.58
N PRO A 36 9.57 9.93 -5.38
CA PRO A 36 9.05 8.83 -6.19
C PRO A 36 8.49 7.67 -5.37
N LEU A 37 8.91 7.52 -4.11
CA LEU A 37 8.32 6.52 -3.20
C LEU A 37 6.90 6.94 -2.81
N LEU A 38 6.71 8.23 -2.52
CA LEU A 38 5.41 8.76 -2.13
C LEU A 38 4.45 8.80 -3.31
N ASP A 39 4.89 9.22 -4.51
CA ASP A 39 4.08 9.14 -5.73
C ASP A 39 3.58 7.71 -6.01
N LYS A 40 4.47 6.71 -5.88
CA LYS A 40 4.09 5.30 -5.97
C LYS A 40 3.10 4.91 -4.87
N ALA A 41 3.36 5.31 -3.63
CA ALA A 41 2.47 5.02 -2.52
C ALA A 41 1.09 5.67 -2.69
N MET A 42 1.00 6.89 -3.24
CA MET A 42 -0.27 7.56 -3.56
C MET A 42 -1.06 6.82 -4.65
N THR A 43 -0.35 6.35 -5.68
CA THR A 43 -0.97 5.58 -6.78
C THR A 43 -1.46 4.21 -6.33
N LEU A 44 -0.68 3.56 -5.46
CA LEU A 44 -1.00 2.23 -4.93
C LEU A 44 -1.95 2.29 -3.73
N TYR A 45 -2.06 3.42 -3.04
CA TYR A 45 -2.91 3.59 -1.85
C TYR A 45 -4.34 3.06 -2.01
N PRO A 46 -5.11 3.39 -3.07
CA PRO A 46 -6.46 2.84 -3.23
C PRO A 46 -6.46 1.31 -3.36
N GLN A 47 -5.44 0.71 -3.99
CA GLN A 47 -5.32 -0.75 -4.08
C GLN A 47 -4.91 -1.36 -2.75
N MET A 48 -4.03 -0.70 -1.98
CA MET A 48 -3.66 -1.11 -0.62
C MET A 48 -4.85 -1.03 0.33
N GLU A 49 -5.66 0.01 0.23
CA GLU A 49 -6.87 0.19 1.03
C GLU A 49 -7.90 -0.89 0.69
N ALA A 50 -8.12 -1.15 -0.59
CA ALA A 50 -8.99 -2.25 -1.04
C ALA A 50 -8.51 -3.61 -0.55
N TYR A 51 -7.20 -3.86 -0.52
CA TYR A 51 -6.63 -5.11 0.02
C TYR A 51 -6.78 -5.25 1.55
N LEU A 52 -6.76 -4.13 2.28
CA LEU A 52 -6.98 -4.13 3.73
C LEU A 52 -8.47 -4.23 4.10
N GLN A 53 -9.35 -3.94 3.15
CA GLN A 53 -10.79 -4.08 3.31
C GLN A 53 -11.21 -5.48 2.86
N GLN A 54 -12.05 -6.12 3.66
CA GLN A 54 -12.64 -7.41 3.32
C GLN A 54 -14.14 -7.35 3.61
N GLY A 55 -14.97 -7.66 2.62
CA GLY A 55 -16.40 -7.77 2.83
C GLY A 55 -16.75 -8.87 3.84
N ILE A 56 -17.84 -8.71 4.58
CA ILE A 56 -18.30 -9.70 5.60
C ILE A 56 -18.53 -11.09 4.97
N PHE A 57 -18.87 -11.14 3.69
CA PHE A 57 -19.09 -12.37 2.92
C PHE A 57 -17.88 -12.78 2.06
N GLU A 58 -16.85 -11.95 2.03
CA GLU A 58 -15.67 -12.18 1.22
C GLU A 58 -14.71 -13.10 1.98
N ARG A 59 -14.20 -14.12 1.31
CA ARG A 59 -13.23 -15.05 1.87
C ARG A 59 -11.97 -14.99 1.03
N SER A 60 -10.87 -14.58 1.65
CA SER A 60 -9.55 -14.66 1.05
C SER A 60 -8.77 -15.77 1.73
N GLY A 61 -8.34 -16.77 0.95
CA GLY A 61 -7.44 -17.80 1.44
C GLY A 61 -6.02 -17.25 1.71
N TYR A 62 -5.19 -18.01 2.41
CA TYR A 62 -3.79 -17.61 2.65
C TYR A 62 -2.99 -17.42 1.35
N ASP A 63 -3.22 -18.29 0.36
CA ASP A 63 -2.53 -18.23 -0.93
C ASP A 63 -2.98 -17.01 -1.76
N GLU A 64 -4.29 -16.74 -1.79
CA GLU A 64 -4.86 -15.55 -2.43
C GLU A 64 -4.34 -14.26 -1.79
N ALA A 65 -4.31 -14.17 -0.46
CA ALA A 65 -3.75 -13.03 0.25
C ALA A 65 -2.25 -12.83 -0.07
N CYS A 66 -1.48 -13.92 -0.15
CA CYS A 66 -0.08 -13.85 -0.57
C CYS A 66 0.09 -13.36 -2.02
N GLN A 67 -0.75 -13.82 -2.94
CA GLN A 67 -0.73 -13.38 -4.33
C GLN A 67 -1.15 -11.91 -4.48
N GLN A 68 -2.19 -11.48 -3.78
CA GLN A 68 -2.62 -10.08 -3.78
C GLN A 68 -1.53 -9.16 -3.22
N LEU A 69 -0.91 -9.54 -2.10
CA LEU A 69 0.24 -8.81 -1.56
C LEU A 69 1.41 -8.77 -2.55
N GLN A 70 1.64 -9.84 -3.33
CA GLN A 70 2.65 -9.84 -4.37
C GLN A 70 2.33 -8.81 -5.46
N GLN A 71 1.12 -8.82 -6.00
CA GLN A 71 0.71 -7.93 -7.09
C GLN A 71 0.80 -6.44 -6.69
N LEU A 72 0.59 -6.11 -5.42
CA LEU A 72 0.67 -4.74 -4.91
C LEU A 72 2.11 -4.20 -4.80
N ILE A 73 3.14 -5.06 -4.79
CA ILE A 73 4.55 -4.68 -4.53
C ILE A 73 5.47 -5.14 -5.68
N VAL A 74 4.90 -5.36 -6.88
CA VAL A 74 5.66 -5.65 -8.12
C VAL A 74 6.24 -4.39 -8.73
#